data_AF-A0AB37UMH7-F1
#
_entry.id   AF-A0AB37UMH7-F1
#
_cell.length_a   1.000
_cell.length_b   1.000
_cell.length_c   1.000
_cell.angle_alpha   90.00
_cell.angle_beta   90.00
_cell.angle_gamma   90.00
#
_symmetry.space_group_name_H-M   'P 1'
#
loop_
_entity.id
_entity.type
_entity.pdbx_description
1 polymer ?
#
loop_
_entity_poly.entity_id
_entity_poly.type
_entity_poly.pdbx_seq_one_letter_code
_entity_poly.pdbx_strand_id
1 'polypeptide(L)'
;MRAGITGKILTVELLYRNPTSAYTRNVEMPIQQVSYIDDATAKRYGVLKDESGQYLASPLGKRDKTIVDLGNFSSVEKSKVAWFKFPAPPAGTKTISINIPDVGPYDGISVRP
;
A
#
# COMPACT_ATOMS: atom_id res chain seq x y z
N MET A 1 4.19 7.64 5.23
CA MET A 1 3.72 6.25 5.26
C MET A 1 3.55 5.81 6.71
N ARG A 2 2.64 4.89 6.99
CA ARG A 2 2.46 4.24 8.30
C ARG A 2 2.28 2.74 8.11
N ALA A 3 2.84 1.94 9.01
CA ALA A 3 2.68 0.49 9.06
C ALA A 3 2.26 0.08 10.47
N GLY A 4 1.12 -0.58 10.61
CA GLY A 4 0.54 -0.97 11.89
C GLY A 4 -0.04 -2.38 11.86
N ILE A 5 0.14 -3.13 12.94
CA ILE A 5 -0.41 -4.48 13.12
C ILE A 5 -1.69 -4.38 13.93
N THR A 6 -2.73 -5.10 13.52
CA THR A 6 -3.92 -5.33 14.34
C THR A 6 -4.31 -6.80 14.22
N GLY A 7 -4.21 -7.54 15.32
CA GLY A 7 -4.35 -8.99 15.32
C GLY A 7 -3.31 -9.64 14.39
N LYS A 8 -3.78 -10.31 13.33
CA LYS A 8 -2.93 -11.02 12.34
C LYS A 8 -2.77 -10.26 11.02
N ILE A 9 -3.14 -8.98 10.98
CA ILE A 9 -3.12 -8.16 9.77
C ILE A 9 -2.14 -7.01 9.95
N LEU A 10 -1.25 -6.84 8.99
CA LEU A 10 -0.47 -5.62 8.79
C LEU A 10 -1.25 -4.70 7.85
N THR A 11 -1.46 -3.46 8.26
CA THR A 11 -1.99 -2.39 7.39
C THR A 11 -0.89 -1.41 7.08
N VAL A 12 -0.66 -1.14 5.79
CA VAL A 12 0.25 -0.07 5.34
C VAL A 12 -0.57 1.03 4.67
N GLU A 13 -0.41 2.25 5.18
CA GLU A 13 -1.08 3.45 4.69
C GLU A 13 -0.08 4.42 4.06
N LEU A 14 -0.43 4.90 2.86
CA LEU A 14 0.35 5.83 2.07
C LEU A 14 -0.44 7.11 1.83
N LEU A 15 0.22 8.24 2.06
CA LEU A 15 -0.31 9.55 1.73
C LEU A 15 0.32 10.02 0.42
N TYR A 16 -0.47 10.05 -0.63
CA TYR A 16 -0.10 10.59 -1.94
C TYR A 16 -0.36 12.09 -1.95
N ARG A 17 0.62 12.84 -2.45
CA ARG A 17 0.57 14.29 -2.61
C ARG A 17 1.03 14.64 -4.01
N ASN A 18 0.27 15.51 -4.69
CA ASN A 18 0.72 16.17 -5.90
C ASN A 18 1.18 17.57 -5.49
N PRO A 19 2.50 17.84 -5.50
CA PRO A 19 3.05 19.12 -5.06
C PRO A 19 2.79 20.25 -6.06
N THR A 20 2.33 19.95 -7.28
CA THR A 20 2.14 20.94 -8.35
C THR A 20 0.69 21.01 -8.81
N SER A 21 0.26 22.21 -9.19
CA SER A 21 -1.02 22.46 -9.85
C SER A 21 -0.96 22.34 -11.36
N ALA A 22 0.24 22.20 -11.93
CA ALA A 22 0.46 22.28 -13.37
C ALA A 22 -0.05 21.04 -14.14
N TYR A 23 -0.10 19.88 -13.48
CA TYR A 23 -0.45 18.63 -14.13
C TYR A 23 -1.34 17.78 -13.23
N THR A 24 -2.36 17.19 -13.85
CA THR A 24 -3.16 16.14 -13.25
C THR A 24 -2.64 14.80 -13.77
N ARG A 25 -2.47 13.82 -12.87
CA ARG A 25 -2.00 12.47 -13.22
C ARG A 25 -2.97 11.47 -12.63
N ASN A 26 -3.39 10.51 -13.45
CA ASN A 26 -4.02 9.30 -12.95
C ASN A 26 -2.93 8.42 -12.34
N VAL A 27 -3.16 7.99 -11.09
CA VAL A 27 -2.27 7.07 -10.39
C VAL A 27 -3.05 5.78 -10.19
N GLU A 28 -2.69 4.78 -10.99
CA GLU A 28 -3.20 3.42 -10.92
C GLU A 28 -2.06 2.49 -10.53
N MET A 29 -2.31 1.57 -9.60
CA MET A 29 -1.31 0.64 -9.10
C MET A 29 -1.85 -0.79 -9.13
N PRO A 30 -1.21 -1.73 -9.86
CA PRO A 30 -1.62 -3.12 -9.85
C PRO A 30 -1.31 -3.76 -8.48
N ILE A 31 -2.35 -4.18 -7.77
CA ILE A 31 -2.24 -4.64 -6.37
C ILE A 31 -1.41 -5.93 -6.27
N GLN A 32 -1.44 -6.78 -7.29
CA GLN A 32 -0.65 -8.02 -7.41
C GLN A 32 0.84 -7.79 -7.26
N GLN A 33 1.33 -6.61 -7.65
CA GLN A 33 2.76 -6.27 -7.64
C GLN A 33 3.18 -5.58 -6.33
N VAL A 34 2.21 -5.23 -5.49
CA VAL A 34 2.44 -4.65 -4.16
C VAL A 34 2.77 -5.76 -3.17
N SER A 35 3.86 -5.58 -2.43
CA SER A 35 4.32 -6.55 -1.43
C SER A 35 5.19 -5.90 -0.39
N TYR A 36 5.28 -6.51 0.79
CA TYR A 36 6.34 -6.19 1.74
C TYR A 36 7.33 -7.35 1.88
N ILE A 37 8.55 -7.02 2.34
CA ILE A 37 9.61 -7.94 2.73
C ILE A 37 9.83 -7.72 4.24
N ASP A 38 9.83 -8.81 5.01
CA ASP A 38 10.30 -8.77 6.40
C ASP A 38 11.83 -8.66 6.39
N ASP A 39 12.36 -7.54 6.89
CA ASP A 39 13.79 -7.23 6.81
C ASP A 39 14.64 -8.23 7.60
N ALA A 40 14.07 -8.90 8.60
CA ALA A 40 14.78 -9.89 9.41
C ALA A 40 14.94 -11.25 8.71
N THR A 41 13.98 -11.62 7.86
CA THR A 41 13.92 -12.96 7.26
C THR A 41 14.03 -12.96 5.74
N ALA A 42 14.04 -11.77 5.11
CA ALA A 42 13.93 -11.55 3.67
C ALA A 42 12.68 -12.18 3.03
N LYS A 43 11.70 -12.60 3.83
CA LYS A 43 10.49 -13.24 3.31
C LYS A 43 9.53 -12.19 2.75
N ARG A 44 9.04 -12.44 1.52
CA ARG A 44 8.10 -11.58 0.81
C ARG A 44 6.65 -12.00 1.07
N TYR A 45 5.77 -11.00 1.22
CA TYR A 45 4.34 -11.16 1.47
C TYR A 45 3.52 -10.27 0.55
N GLY A 46 2.48 -10.83 -0.07
CA GLY A 46 1.54 -10.11 -0.94
C GLY A 46 0.30 -9.59 -0.19
N VAL A 47 -0.45 -8.72 -0.85
CA VAL A 47 -1.71 -8.17 -0.33
C VAL A 47 -2.74 -9.29 -0.16
N LEU A 48 -3.45 -9.26 0.97
CA LEU A 48 -4.51 -10.20 1.28
C LEU A 48 -5.70 -10.06 0.34
N LYS A 49 -6.46 -11.15 0.20
CA LYS A 49 -7.79 -11.18 -0.40
C LYS A 49 -8.82 -11.56 0.65
N ASP A 50 -10.04 -11.07 0.50
CA ASP A 50 -11.19 -11.56 1.26
C ASP A 50 -11.69 -12.90 0.71
N GLU A 51 -12.76 -13.42 1.33
CA GLU A 51 -13.39 -14.70 0.97
C GLU A 51 -13.95 -14.72 -0.45
N SER A 52 -14.26 -13.55 -1.03
CA SER A 52 -14.70 -13.42 -2.43
C SER A 52 -13.54 -13.37 -3.43
N GLY A 53 -12.29 -13.39 -2.95
CA GLY A 53 -11.09 -13.26 -3.76
C GLY A 53 -10.72 -11.80 -4.10
N GLN A 54 -11.41 -10.83 -3.49
CA GLN A 54 -11.16 -9.41 -3.70
C GLN A 54 -9.99 -8.94 -2.83
N TYR A 55 -9.07 -8.17 -3.40
CA TYR A 55 -7.96 -7.58 -2.65
C TYR A 55 -8.44 -6.65 -1.54
N LEU A 56 -7.82 -6.81 -0.36
CA LEU A 56 -7.97 -5.91 0.77
C LEU A 56 -7.04 -4.70 0.61
N ALA A 57 -7.47 -3.77 -0.24
CA ALA A 57 -6.81 -2.48 -0.48
C ALA A 57 -7.85 -1.40 -0.77
N SER A 58 -7.44 -0.13 -0.79
CA SER A 58 -8.32 0.98 -1.17
C SER A 58 -7.52 2.22 -1.57
N PRO A 59 -8.09 3.11 -2.41
CA PRO A 59 -9.34 2.95 -3.17
C PRO A 59 -9.18 1.94 -4.31
N LEU A 60 -10.11 1.00 -4.43
CA LEU A 60 -10.13 0.08 -5.56
C LEU A 60 -10.72 0.76 -6.80
N GLY A 61 -10.17 0.44 -7.97
CA GLY A 61 -10.72 0.91 -9.25
C GLY A 61 -12.21 0.58 -9.41
N LYS A 62 -12.95 1.47 -10.09
CA LYS A 62 -14.39 1.27 -10.30
C LYS A 62 -14.68 0.12 -11.25
N ARG A 63 -13.88 0.02 -12.33
CA ARG A 63 -14.02 -0.99 -13.39
C ARG A 63 -13.15 -2.21 -13.16
N ASP A 64 -11.93 -1.99 -12.67
CA ASP A 64 -10.99 -3.04 -12.32
C ASP A 64 -10.69 -2.97 -10.82
N LYS A 65 -11.11 -3.99 -10.09
CA LYS A 65 -10.89 -4.09 -8.64
C LYS A 65 -9.52 -4.65 -8.28
N THR A 66 -8.68 -4.92 -9.27
CA THR A 66 -7.30 -5.40 -9.07
C THR A 66 -6.27 -4.29 -9.05
N ILE A 67 -6.71 -3.04 -9.27
CA ILE A 67 -5.89 -1.85 -9.13
C ILE A 67 -6.34 -1.00 -7.95
N VAL A 68 -5.39 -0.32 -7.31
CA VAL A 68 -5.69 0.88 -6.55
C VAL A 68 -5.72 2.05 -7.52
N ASP A 69 -6.82 2.80 -7.53
CA ASP A 69 -7.06 3.91 -8.45
C ASP A 69 -7.32 5.18 -7.63
N LEU A 70 -6.32 6.06 -7.57
CA LEU A 70 -6.42 7.34 -6.89
C LEU A 70 -7.13 8.39 -7.74
N GLY A 71 -7.59 8.05 -8.94
CA GLY A 71 -8.24 8.93 -9.89
C GLY A 71 -7.37 10.12 -10.28
N ASN A 72 -8.01 11.15 -10.83
CA ASN A 72 -7.30 12.31 -11.32
C ASN A 72 -6.85 13.20 -10.16
N PHE A 73 -5.54 13.32 -9.97
CA PHE A 73 -4.98 14.06 -8.84
C PHE A 73 -4.69 15.53 -9.23
N SER A 74 -5.62 16.45 -8.92
CA SER A 74 -5.36 17.90 -9.04
C SER A 74 -4.84 18.50 -7.72
N SER A 75 -4.11 19.61 -7.79
CA SER A 75 -3.60 20.34 -6.61
C SER A 75 -4.68 20.85 -5.66
N VAL A 76 -5.94 20.91 -6.10
CA VAL A 76 -7.08 21.36 -5.29
C VAL A 76 -7.47 20.28 -4.26
N GLU A 77 -7.19 19.00 -4.54
CA GLU A 77 -7.52 17.87 -3.65
C GLU A 77 -6.47 17.60 -2.55
N LYS A 78 -5.33 18.30 -2.56
CA LYS A 78 -4.28 18.39 -1.52
C LYS A 78 -3.59 17.08 -1.06
N SER A 79 -4.28 15.94 -0.94
CA SER A 79 -3.71 14.63 -0.62
C SER A 79 -4.72 13.49 -0.75
N LYS A 80 -4.31 12.29 -1.19
CA LYS A 80 -5.13 11.07 -1.12
C LYS A 80 -4.44 9.99 -0.30
N VAL A 81 -5.23 9.13 0.33
CA VAL A 81 -4.70 7.97 1.07
C VAL A 81 -4.97 6.71 0.27
N ALA A 82 -3.93 5.89 0.09
CA ALA A 82 -4.08 4.50 -0.28
C ALA A 82 -3.70 3.62 0.91
N TRP A 83 -4.32 2.46 1.02
CA TRP A 83 -3.90 1.44 1.98
C TRP A 83 -3.96 0.04 1.41
N PHE A 84 -3.13 -0.83 1.98
CA PHE A 84 -3.02 -2.24 1.64
C PHE A 84 -2.98 -3.06 2.93
N LYS A 85 -3.69 -4.20 2.97
CA LYS A 85 -3.64 -5.15 4.08
C LYS A 85 -2.87 -6.41 3.67
N PHE A 86 -1.98 -6.84 4.54
CA PHE A 86 -1.12 -8.00 4.35
C PHE A 86 -1.24 -8.95 5.56
N PRO A 87 -0.78 -10.21 5.45
CA PRO A 87 -0.50 -11.01 6.64
C PRO A 87 0.47 -10.26 7.55
N ALA A 88 0.23 -10.27 8.86
CA ALA A 88 1.21 -9.75 9.82
C ALA A 88 2.55 -10.50 9.66
N PRO A 89 3.68 -9.80 9.79
CA PRO A 89 4.98 -10.46 9.81
C PRO A 89 5.12 -11.35 11.06
N PRO A 90 6.14 -12.22 11.13
CA PRO A 90 6.44 -13.00 12.32
C PRO A 90 6.53 -12.11 13.58
N ALA A 91 6.16 -12.69 14.73
CA ALA A 91 6.25 -11.97 15.99
C ALA A 91 7.70 -11.51 16.24
N GLY A 92 7.87 -10.23 16.58
CA GLY A 92 9.18 -9.63 16.81
C GLY A 92 9.81 -8.91 15.60
N THR A 93 9.20 -8.98 14.41
CA THR A 93 9.61 -8.14 13.27
C THR A 93 9.49 -6.66 13.64
N LYS A 94 10.59 -5.91 13.49
CA LYS A 94 10.67 -4.49 13.83
C LYS A 94 10.48 -3.59 12.61
N THR A 95 10.97 -4.03 11.46
CA THR A 95 10.97 -3.25 10.22
C THR A 95 10.59 -4.12 9.03
N ILE A 96 10.03 -3.46 8.02
CA ILE A 96 9.71 -4.06 6.73
C ILE A 96 10.17 -3.13 5.60
N SER A 97 10.39 -3.71 4.44
CA SER A 97 10.60 -3.00 3.18
C SER A 97 9.41 -3.20 2.26
N ILE A 98 8.79 -2.13 1.76
CA ILE A 98 7.62 -2.22 0.88
C ILE A 98 8.00 -1.90 -0.57
N ASN A 99 7.49 -2.72 -1.48
CA ASN A 99 7.54 -2.49 -2.91
C ASN A 99 6.15 -2.07 -3.40
N ILE A 100 6.08 -0.90 -4.02
CA ILE A 100 4.89 -0.39 -4.70
C ILE A 100 5.30 0.03 -6.12
N PRO A 101 4.67 -0.52 -7.17
CA PRO A 101 4.95 -0.15 -8.54
C PRO A 101 4.86 1.37 -8.73
N ASP A 102 5.79 1.95 -9.49
CA ASP A 102 5.82 3.36 -9.90
C ASP A 102 5.89 4.40 -8.76
N VAL A 103 6.06 3.97 -7.51
CA VAL A 103 6.25 4.84 -6.33
C VAL A 103 7.65 4.67 -5.72
N GLY A 104 8.24 3.49 -5.89
CA GLY A 104 9.60 3.15 -5.43
C GLY A 104 9.60 2.27 -4.16
N PRO A 105 10.73 1.61 -3.87
CA PRO A 105 10.90 0.87 -2.64
C PRO A 105 11.05 1.82 -1.45
N TYR A 106 10.44 1.47 -0.31
CA TYR A 106 10.72 2.12 0.96
C TYR A 106 11.18 1.06 1.94
N ASP A 107 12.43 1.18 2.38
CA ASP A 107 13.08 0.20 3.24
C ASP A 107 13.05 0.63 4.71
N GLY A 108 13.17 -0.34 5.62
CA GLY A 108 13.34 -0.07 7.06
C GLY A 108 12.13 0.60 7.73
N ILE A 109 10.92 0.42 7.19
CA ILE A 109 9.69 1.00 7.75
C ILE A 109 9.41 0.33 9.09
N SER A 110 9.43 1.10 10.18
CA SER A 110 9.08 0.56 11.50
C SER A 110 7.62 0.14 11.56
N VAL A 111 7.39 -1.10 12.00
CA VAL A 111 6.06 -1.65 12.21
C VAL A 111 5.63 -1.38 13.65
N ARG A 112 4.44 -0.82 13.82
CA ARG A 112 3.87 -0.52 15.13
C ARG A 112 2.85 -1.58 15.53
N PRO A 113 2.78 -1.98 16.80
CA PRO A 113 1.66 -2.74 17.33
C PRO A 113 0.36 -1.91 17.33
#